data_AF-A0A378K5K9-F1
#
_entry.id   AF-A0A378K5K9-F1
#
_cell.length_a   1.000
_cell.length_b   1.000
_cell.length_c   1.000
_cell.angle_alpha   90.00
_cell.angle_beta   90.00
_cell.angle_gamma   90.00
#
_symmetry.space_group_name_H-M   'P 1'
#
loop_
_entity.id
_entity.type
_entity.pdbx_description
1 polymer ?
#
loop_
_entity_poly.entity_id
_entity_poly.type
_entity_poly.pdbx_seq_one_letter_code
_entity_poly.pdbx_strand_id
1 'polypeptide(L)'
;MQILIFAINSSIFLSQINLSEENKAKSMQPKFELFDELPLELQIKTAQNLSNPDLVSFSMRSKDHFALFKPMVDVNKLLYHVARGNHEAVKAILKEDMSLMFKRGKVKDCSGRTFDNVSSFEYALWALDKHMWALMLACIPQNEEGQIVFAKLLIQYSKINTDGITYKLNGETVTEKHFDFKNTIIKELQTQLDLLNAPGEKNWDAIDKQWREGLGGAQKLLPVHVVDEYCSNEPFSPIPKFTARPKSSRQFYNSMTGKHENWFDLNSKLGSGFAIYKGVSVAPNAEEYGHVARCCLWARVGDLPAIEALCEARTKDFINLKSQLDKHMTVDSKPQAHKIRPI
;
A
#
# COMPACT_ATOMS: atom_id res chain seq x y z
N MET A 1 13.01 42.50 38.76
CA MET A 1 12.29 42.90 37.53
C MET A 1 11.86 41.62 36.83
N GLN A 2 10.95 40.77 37.37
CA GLN A 2 9.48 40.94 37.51
C GLN A 2 8.83 41.41 36.19
N ILE A 3 7.78 40.82 35.61
CA ILE A 3 6.92 39.64 35.87
C ILE A 3 5.87 39.61 34.70
N LEU A 4 5.29 38.42 34.40
CA LEU A 4 3.94 38.13 33.80
C LEU A 4 3.53 38.75 32.43
N ILE A 5 3.09 37.97 31.42
CA ILE A 5 1.79 37.29 31.21
C ILE A 5 0.56 38.21 31.40
N PHE A 6 -0.21 38.46 30.33
CA PHE A 6 -1.65 38.10 30.21
C PHE A 6 -2.27 38.60 28.90
N ALA A 7 -3.02 37.71 28.25
CA ALA A 7 -3.93 38.01 27.16
C ALA A 7 -5.31 38.42 27.72
N ILE A 8 -5.98 39.42 27.14
CA ILE A 8 -7.45 39.59 27.23
C ILE A 8 -8.00 40.21 25.92
N ASN A 9 -8.90 39.46 25.29
CA ASN A 9 -9.92 39.91 24.33
C ASN A 9 -10.94 40.83 25.00
N SER A 10 -11.41 41.88 24.31
CA SER A 10 -12.81 42.42 24.31
C SER A 10 -12.75 43.79 23.62
N SER A 11 -13.12 43.93 22.36
CA SER A 11 -14.49 44.04 21.86
C SER A 11 -15.34 45.11 22.56
N ILE A 12 -15.71 46.11 21.74
CA ILE A 12 -16.91 46.96 21.74
C ILE A 12 -17.01 48.12 22.76
N PHE A 13 -16.96 49.37 22.29
CA PHE A 13 -18.14 50.27 22.07
C PHE A 13 -17.71 51.75 21.88
N LEU A 14 -18.05 52.31 20.70
CA LEU A 14 -18.42 53.70 20.35
C LEU A 14 -17.52 54.86 20.83
N SER A 15 -17.18 55.85 20.01
CA SER A 15 -18.12 56.67 19.25
C SER A 15 -17.46 57.44 18.10
N GLN A 16 -18.24 57.58 17.04
CA GLN A 16 -18.03 58.35 15.81
C GLN A 16 -17.51 59.78 16.04
N ILE A 17 -16.44 60.17 15.32
CA ILE A 17 -16.33 61.49 14.67
C ILE A 17 -15.61 61.32 13.31
N ASN A 18 -16.37 61.60 12.24
CA ASN A 18 -16.04 61.98 10.87
C ASN A 18 -14.56 62.18 10.46
N LEU A 19 -14.11 61.42 9.46
CA LEU A 19 -13.94 61.83 8.05
C LEU A 19 -12.80 62.81 7.80
N SER A 20 -11.63 62.27 7.48
CA SER A 20 -10.85 62.72 6.33
C SER A 20 -9.91 61.59 5.90
N GLU A 21 -10.21 61.03 4.74
CA GLU A 21 -9.25 60.50 3.76
C GLU A 21 -7.85 60.13 4.29
N GLU A 22 -7.62 58.85 4.58
CA GLU A 22 -6.41 58.14 4.16
C GLU A 22 -6.49 56.66 4.58
N ASN A 23 -5.92 55.81 3.74
CA ASN A 23 -5.72 54.37 3.94
C ASN A 23 -6.91 53.44 3.65
N LYS A 24 -7.35 53.48 2.38
CA LYS A 24 -7.75 52.25 1.65
C LYS A 24 -6.53 51.34 1.43
N ALA A 25 -5.90 50.88 2.50
CA ALA A 25 -5.09 49.68 2.44
C ALA A 25 -6.06 48.50 2.47
N LYS A 26 -6.60 48.18 1.28
CA LYS A 26 -7.24 46.88 1.03
C LYS A 26 -6.30 45.83 1.61
N SER A 27 -6.80 45.04 2.56
CA SER A 27 -6.17 43.80 2.98
C SER A 27 -6.01 42.93 1.73
N MET A 28 -4.87 43.09 1.06
CA MET A 28 -4.48 42.26 -0.07
C MET A 28 -3.85 41.03 0.56
N GLN A 29 -4.71 40.14 1.06
CA GLN A 29 -4.37 38.73 1.10
C GLN A 29 -3.76 38.40 -0.26
N PRO A 30 -2.51 37.90 -0.35
CA PRO A 30 -1.90 37.56 -1.62
C PRO A 30 -2.78 36.48 -2.24
N LYS A 31 -3.62 36.94 -3.16
CA LYS A 31 -4.57 36.10 -3.85
C LYS A 31 -3.70 35.24 -4.75
N PHE A 32 -3.90 33.92 -4.71
CA PHE A 32 -3.19 32.94 -5.52
C PHE A 32 -3.56 33.07 -7.02
N GLU A 33 -3.74 34.30 -7.52
CA GLU A 33 -4.26 34.67 -8.84
C GLU A 33 -3.28 34.34 -9.97
N LEU A 34 -1.98 34.22 -9.67
CA LEU A 34 -0.95 33.95 -10.66
C LEU A 34 -0.83 32.48 -11.08
N PHE A 35 -1.45 31.54 -10.35
CA PHE A 35 -1.34 30.12 -10.72
C PHE A 35 -2.04 29.82 -12.05
N ASP A 36 -3.21 30.43 -12.26
CA ASP A 36 -4.02 30.24 -13.46
C ASP A 36 -3.35 30.83 -14.70
N GLU A 37 -2.44 31.79 -14.50
CA GLU A 37 -1.63 32.42 -15.53
C GLU A 37 -0.38 31.59 -15.91
N LEU A 38 -0.04 30.55 -15.13
CA LEU A 38 1.08 29.68 -15.46
C LEU A 38 0.77 28.86 -16.73
N PRO A 39 1.78 28.61 -17.58
CA PRO A 39 1.68 27.59 -18.62
C PRO A 39 1.17 26.26 -18.05
N LEU A 40 0.30 25.58 -18.80
CA LEU A 40 -0.34 24.33 -18.40
C LEU A 40 0.65 23.27 -17.90
N GLU A 41 1.82 23.18 -18.55
CA GLU A 41 2.90 22.28 -18.14
C GLU A 41 3.39 22.55 -16.70
N LEU A 42 3.57 23.83 -16.34
CA LEU A 42 3.99 24.23 -15.01
C LEU A 42 2.89 24.01 -13.97
N GLN A 43 1.63 24.18 -14.35
CA GLN A 43 0.50 23.85 -13.48
C GLN A 43 0.49 22.35 -13.14
N ILE A 44 0.64 21.48 -14.16
CA ILE A 44 0.69 20.03 -13.99
C ILE A 44 1.91 19.62 -13.16
N LYS A 45 3.09 20.16 -13.46
CA LYS A 45 4.32 19.85 -12.73
C LYS A 45 4.26 20.29 -11.27
N THR A 46 3.64 21.43 -10.99
CA THR A 46 3.38 21.87 -9.62
C THR A 46 2.45 20.88 -8.91
N ALA A 47 1.34 20.50 -9.54
CA ALA A 47 0.38 19.55 -8.97
C ALA A 47 0.98 18.16 -8.71
N GLN A 48 1.88 17.67 -9.57
CA GLN A 48 2.59 16.39 -9.39
C GLN A 48 3.45 16.35 -8.12
N ASN A 49 3.90 17.51 -7.62
CA ASN A 49 4.72 17.60 -6.42
C ASN A 49 3.89 17.74 -5.13
N LEU A 50 2.58 17.93 -5.23
CA LEU A 50 1.70 18.05 -4.07
C LEU A 50 1.50 16.70 -3.37
N SER A 51 1.16 16.76 -2.08
CA SER A 51 0.63 15.60 -1.37
C SER A 51 -0.78 15.27 -1.90
N ASN A 52 -1.26 14.03 -1.71
CA ASN A 52 -2.61 13.67 -2.14
C ASN A 52 -3.72 14.55 -1.51
N PRO A 53 -3.69 14.85 -0.19
CA PRO A 53 -4.65 15.79 0.42
C PRO A 53 -4.60 17.20 -0.20
N ASP A 54 -3.39 17.71 -0.47
CA ASP A 54 -3.22 19.03 -1.06
C ASP A 54 -3.71 19.05 -2.51
N LEU A 55 -3.40 18.01 -3.30
CA LEU A 55 -3.86 17.86 -4.67
C LEU A 55 -5.40 17.84 -4.75
N VAL A 56 -6.05 17.09 -3.87
CA VAL A 56 -7.52 17.04 -3.80
C VAL A 56 -8.07 18.43 -3.45
N SER A 57 -7.55 19.04 -2.40
CA SER A 57 -7.98 20.37 -1.94
C SER A 57 -7.78 21.42 -3.03
N PHE A 58 -6.67 21.33 -3.76
CA PHE A 58 -6.33 22.21 -4.87
C PHE A 58 -7.28 22.00 -6.06
N SER A 59 -7.58 20.75 -6.41
CA SER A 59 -8.55 20.42 -7.48
C SER A 59 -9.94 20.99 -7.22
N MET A 60 -10.32 21.19 -5.95
CA MET A 60 -11.64 21.68 -5.55
C MET A 60 -11.75 23.21 -5.53
N ARG A 61 -10.68 23.97 -5.82
CA ARG A 61 -10.72 25.44 -5.77
C ARG A 61 -11.51 26.08 -6.91
N SER A 62 -11.56 25.44 -8.08
CA SER A 62 -12.32 25.92 -9.23
C SER A 62 -12.78 24.75 -10.12
N LYS A 63 -13.74 25.01 -11.01
CA LYS A 63 -14.18 24.01 -12.00
C LYS A 63 -13.06 23.63 -12.96
N ASP A 64 -12.21 24.60 -13.31
CA ASP A 64 -11.09 24.40 -14.24
C ASP A 64 -9.99 23.56 -13.60
N HIS A 65 -9.63 23.84 -12.34
CA HIS A 65 -8.70 23.01 -11.56
C HIS A 65 -9.24 21.60 -11.37
N PHE A 66 -10.55 21.48 -11.12
CA PHE A 66 -11.17 20.18 -10.98
C PHE A 66 -11.01 19.37 -12.27
N ALA A 67 -11.39 19.95 -13.41
CA ALA A 67 -11.25 19.28 -14.71
C ALA A 67 -9.78 18.94 -15.02
N LEU A 68 -8.86 19.85 -14.72
CA LEU A 68 -7.43 19.69 -15.00
C LEU A 68 -6.78 18.59 -14.14
N PHE A 69 -7.06 18.55 -12.85
CA PHE A 69 -6.36 17.65 -11.91
C PHE A 69 -7.13 16.36 -11.59
N LYS A 70 -8.42 16.27 -11.96
CA LYS A 70 -9.22 15.05 -11.77
C LYS A 70 -8.53 13.77 -12.27
N PRO A 71 -7.90 13.73 -13.46
CA PRO A 71 -7.20 12.52 -13.91
C PRO A 71 -6.10 12.06 -12.94
N MET A 72 -5.34 12.99 -12.36
CA MET A 72 -4.28 12.68 -11.39
C MET A 72 -4.87 12.23 -10.05
N VAL A 73 -5.93 12.90 -9.59
CA VAL A 73 -6.66 12.54 -8.37
C VAL A 73 -7.23 11.13 -8.47
N ASP A 74 -7.86 10.77 -9.59
CA ASP A 74 -8.47 9.45 -9.80
C ASP A 74 -7.42 8.33 -9.81
N VAL A 75 -6.27 8.55 -10.45
CA VAL A 75 -5.15 7.60 -10.45
C VAL A 75 -4.59 7.40 -9.04
N ASN A 76 -4.33 8.49 -8.31
CA ASN A 76 -3.80 8.41 -6.95
C ASN A 76 -4.82 7.79 -5.98
N LYS A 77 -6.12 8.01 -6.20
CA LYS A 77 -7.20 7.39 -5.43
C LYS A 77 -7.24 5.87 -5.64
N LEU A 78 -7.15 5.39 -6.89
CA LEU A 78 -7.07 3.96 -7.16
C LEU A 78 -5.83 3.33 -6.52
N LEU A 79 -4.66 3.95 -6.72
CA LEU A 79 -3.39 3.50 -6.13
C LEU A 79 -3.47 3.42 -4.60
N TYR A 80 -4.08 4.42 -3.96
CA TYR A 80 -4.28 4.46 -2.51
C TYR A 80 -5.04 3.23 -2.02
N HIS A 81 -6.10 2.83 -2.73
CA HIS A 81 -6.92 1.68 -2.39
C HIS A 81 -6.22 0.34 -2.69
N VAL A 82 -5.47 0.25 -3.80
CA VAL A 82 -4.65 -0.92 -4.13
C VAL A 82 -3.58 -1.14 -3.07
N ALA A 83 -2.81 -0.11 -2.72
CA ALA A 83 -1.76 -0.18 -1.69
C ALA A 83 -2.28 -0.51 -0.28
N ARG A 84 -3.59 -0.37 -0.07
CA ARG A 84 -4.30 -0.72 1.17
C ARG A 84 -5.11 -2.00 1.06
N GLY A 85 -5.06 -2.73 -0.05
CA GLY A 85 -5.83 -3.96 -0.21
C GLY A 85 -7.35 -3.77 -0.16
N ASN A 86 -7.88 -2.59 -0.53
CA ASN A 86 -9.31 -2.27 -0.47
C ASN A 86 -10.05 -2.77 -1.73
N HIS A 87 -10.25 -4.08 -1.81
CA HIS A 87 -10.78 -4.77 -2.99
C HIS A 87 -12.11 -4.19 -3.50
N GLU A 88 -13.09 -3.94 -2.63
CA GLU A 88 -14.41 -3.43 -3.07
C GLU A 88 -14.31 -2.02 -3.68
N ALA A 89 -13.49 -1.15 -3.09
CA ALA A 89 -13.26 0.20 -3.62
C ALA A 89 -12.53 0.15 -4.96
N VAL A 90 -11.51 -0.71 -5.09
CA VAL A 90 -10.80 -0.95 -6.36
C VAL A 90 -11.77 -1.42 -7.44
N LYS A 91 -12.61 -2.41 -7.13
CA LYS A 91 -13.61 -2.93 -8.07
C LYS A 91 -14.61 -1.86 -8.51
N ALA A 92 -15.08 -1.02 -7.58
CA ALA A 92 -16.00 0.06 -7.90
C ALA A 92 -15.37 1.08 -8.86
N ILE A 93 -14.14 1.55 -8.56
CA ILE A 93 -13.43 2.52 -9.39
C ILE A 93 -13.15 1.95 -10.79
N LEU A 94 -12.71 0.69 -10.89
CA LEU A 94 -12.33 0.08 -12.17
C LEU A 94 -13.53 -0.30 -13.05
N LYS A 95 -14.73 -0.41 -12.47
CA LYS A 95 -15.97 -0.51 -13.25
C LYS A 95 -16.35 0.81 -13.92
N GLU A 96 -15.96 1.94 -13.33
CA GLU A 96 -16.20 3.27 -13.89
C GLU A 96 -15.16 3.62 -14.96
N ASP A 97 -13.88 3.42 -14.68
CA ASP A 97 -12.78 3.64 -15.62
C ASP A 97 -11.65 2.62 -15.43
N MET A 98 -11.66 1.57 -16.25
CA MET A 98 -10.62 0.54 -16.24
C MET A 98 -9.25 1.06 -16.72
N SER A 99 -9.23 2.17 -17.46
CA SER A 99 -7.98 2.73 -18.00
C SER A 99 -7.06 3.24 -16.89
N LEU A 100 -7.61 3.50 -15.69
CA LEU A 100 -6.85 3.90 -14.51
C LEU A 100 -5.82 2.84 -14.08
N MET A 101 -6.02 1.55 -14.38
CA MET A 101 -5.13 0.47 -13.93
C MET A 101 -3.67 0.66 -14.38
N PHE A 102 -3.48 1.15 -15.61
CA PHE A 102 -2.16 1.31 -16.22
C PHE A 102 -1.64 2.75 -16.19
N LYS A 103 -2.46 3.73 -15.79
CA LYS A 103 -1.98 5.11 -15.60
C LYS A 103 -1.09 5.17 -14.36
N ARG A 104 -0.01 5.95 -14.43
CA ARG A 104 0.98 6.07 -13.35
C ARG A 104 0.68 7.28 -12.49
N GLY A 105 0.92 7.13 -11.19
CA GLY A 105 0.75 8.19 -10.21
C GLY A 105 1.62 7.95 -8.98
N LYS A 106 1.21 8.57 -7.88
CA LYS A 106 1.96 8.60 -6.62
C LYS A 106 1.17 8.00 -5.47
N VAL A 107 1.86 7.19 -4.66
CA VAL A 107 1.26 6.59 -3.45
C VAL A 107 2.30 6.36 -2.36
N LYS A 108 1.87 6.53 -1.11
CA LYS A 108 2.57 6.02 0.07
C LYS A 108 1.78 4.84 0.64
N ASP A 109 2.43 3.69 0.72
CA ASP A 109 1.80 2.47 1.23
C ASP A 109 1.80 2.40 2.76
N CYS A 110 1.22 1.34 3.32
CA CYS A 110 1.06 1.17 4.76
C CYS A 110 2.40 0.97 5.51
N SER A 111 3.44 0.49 4.80
CA SER A 111 4.79 0.33 5.35
C SER A 111 5.63 1.60 5.25
N GLY A 112 5.08 2.67 4.64
CA GLY A 112 5.73 3.96 4.50
C GLY A 112 6.60 4.11 3.25
N ARG A 113 6.60 3.13 2.34
CA ARG A 113 7.28 3.24 1.04
C ARG A 113 6.53 4.25 0.18
N THR A 114 7.28 5.16 -0.44
CA THR A 114 6.74 6.17 -1.35
C THR A 114 7.10 5.84 -2.78
N PHE A 115 6.09 5.60 -3.60
CA PHE A 115 6.20 5.36 -5.03
C PHE A 115 5.79 6.63 -5.75
N ASP A 116 6.73 7.30 -6.42
CA ASP A 116 6.46 8.59 -7.10
C ASP A 116 5.91 8.41 -8.52
N ASN A 117 6.09 7.24 -9.14
CA ASN A 117 5.70 6.99 -10.53
C ASN A 117 5.39 5.51 -10.82
N VAL A 118 4.27 5.02 -10.30
CA VAL A 118 3.84 3.61 -10.45
C VAL A 118 2.38 3.53 -10.87
N SER A 119 2.02 2.55 -11.70
CA SER A 119 0.61 2.23 -11.95
C SER A 119 0.01 1.36 -10.85
N SER A 120 -1.32 1.32 -10.77
CA SER A 120 -2.00 0.45 -9.80
C SER A 120 -1.72 -1.03 -10.08
N PHE A 121 -1.63 -1.42 -11.35
CA PHE A 121 -1.29 -2.78 -11.73
C PHE A 121 0.17 -3.09 -11.36
N GLU A 122 1.08 -2.18 -11.69
CA GLU A 122 2.50 -2.30 -11.35
C GLU A 122 2.75 -2.46 -9.85
N TYR A 123 2.07 -1.68 -9.00
CA TYR A 123 2.17 -1.85 -7.55
C TYR A 123 1.67 -3.24 -7.10
N ALA A 124 0.52 -3.69 -7.60
CA ALA A 124 -0.02 -5.00 -7.24
C ALA A 124 0.94 -6.14 -7.61
N LEU A 125 1.57 -6.05 -8.79
CA LEU A 125 2.58 -6.99 -9.25
C LEU A 125 3.84 -6.95 -8.39
N TRP A 126 4.35 -5.75 -8.10
CA TRP A 126 5.50 -5.58 -7.21
C TRP A 126 5.20 -6.15 -5.82
N ALA A 127 4.03 -5.89 -5.27
CA ALA A 127 3.64 -6.41 -3.96
C ALA A 127 3.41 -7.92 -3.96
N LEU A 128 3.43 -8.61 -5.11
CA LEU A 128 3.03 -10.01 -5.27
C LEU A 128 1.58 -10.30 -4.82
N ASP A 129 0.69 -9.29 -4.86
CA ASP A 129 -0.71 -9.42 -4.44
C ASP A 129 -1.59 -10.05 -5.54
N LYS A 130 -1.61 -11.39 -5.53
CA LYS A 130 -2.41 -12.20 -6.46
C LYS A 130 -3.88 -11.81 -6.50
N HIS A 131 -4.46 -11.63 -5.33
CA HIS A 131 -5.90 -11.40 -5.23
C HIS A 131 -6.25 -10.02 -5.80
N MET A 132 -5.39 -9.03 -5.62
CA MET A 132 -5.58 -7.71 -6.18
C MET A 132 -5.45 -7.69 -7.70
N TRP A 133 -4.37 -8.24 -8.29
CA TRP A 133 -4.28 -8.21 -9.77
C TRP A 133 -5.34 -9.07 -10.42
N ALA A 134 -5.72 -10.23 -9.85
CA ALA A 134 -6.80 -11.06 -10.39
C ALA A 134 -8.14 -10.31 -10.38
N LEU A 135 -8.42 -9.55 -9.32
CA LEU A 135 -9.59 -8.68 -9.24
C LEU A 135 -9.56 -7.60 -10.33
N MET A 136 -8.40 -6.96 -10.54
CA MET A 136 -8.24 -5.93 -11.56
C MET A 136 -8.49 -6.50 -12.97
N LEU A 137 -7.88 -7.65 -13.30
CA LEU A 137 -8.08 -8.31 -14.60
C LEU A 137 -9.56 -8.70 -14.82
N ALA A 138 -10.26 -9.14 -13.77
CA ALA A 138 -11.67 -9.47 -13.84
C ALA A 138 -12.59 -8.26 -14.11
N CYS A 139 -12.09 -7.03 -13.97
CA CYS A 139 -12.84 -5.82 -14.33
C CYS A 139 -12.71 -5.46 -15.81
N ILE A 140 -11.84 -6.14 -16.56
CA ILE A 140 -11.61 -5.86 -17.99
C ILE A 140 -12.65 -6.62 -18.82
N PRO A 141 -13.46 -5.94 -19.65
CA PRO A 141 -14.43 -6.59 -20.52
C PRO A 141 -13.72 -7.40 -21.61
N GLN A 142 -14.38 -8.42 -22.13
CA GLN A 142 -13.87 -9.25 -23.22
C GLN A 142 -14.31 -8.68 -24.58
N ASN A 143 -13.80 -7.49 -24.91
CA ASN A 143 -14.05 -6.77 -26.17
C ASN A 143 -12.77 -6.08 -26.65
N GLU A 144 -12.82 -5.37 -27.78
CA GLU A 144 -11.67 -4.66 -28.37
C GLU A 144 -11.00 -3.68 -27.39
N GLU A 145 -11.80 -2.91 -26.64
CA GLU A 145 -11.27 -1.99 -25.61
C GLU A 145 -10.49 -2.76 -24.54
N GLY A 146 -11.04 -3.88 -24.06
CA GLY A 146 -10.36 -4.75 -23.10
C GLY A 146 -9.04 -5.32 -23.62
N GLN A 147 -8.97 -5.68 -24.91
CA GLN A 147 -7.71 -6.14 -25.52
C GLN A 147 -6.64 -5.05 -25.53
N ILE A 148 -7.01 -3.79 -25.80
CA ILE A 148 -6.08 -2.64 -25.70
C ILE A 148 -5.56 -2.51 -24.27
N VAL A 149 -6.42 -2.72 -23.26
CA VAL A 149 -6.00 -2.73 -21.85
C VAL A 149 -5.01 -3.87 -21.59
N PHE A 150 -5.33 -5.11 -21.98
CA PHE A 150 -4.44 -6.26 -21.79
C PHE A 150 -3.07 -6.06 -22.44
N ALA A 151 -3.00 -5.47 -23.64
CA ALA A 151 -1.76 -5.13 -24.31
C ALA A 151 -0.89 -4.17 -23.47
N LYS A 152 -1.51 -3.14 -22.87
CA LYS A 152 -0.81 -2.21 -21.97
C LYS A 152 -0.33 -2.89 -20.69
N LEU A 153 -1.13 -3.79 -20.11
CA LEU A 153 -0.76 -4.54 -18.92
C LEU A 153 0.40 -5.50 -19.19
N LEU A 154 0.44 -6.13 -20.37
CA LEU A 154 1.55 -7.00 -20.78
C LEU A 154 2.87 -6.22 -20.92
N ILE A 155 2.82 -5.00 -21.46
CA ILE A 155 3.97 -4.09 -21.51
C ILE A 155 4.45 -3.76 -20.09
N GLN A 156 3.54 -3.42 -19.17
CA GLN A 156 3.90 -3.14 -17.77
C GLN A 156 4.51 -4.37 -17.08
N TYR A 157 3.90 -5.54 -17.24
CA TYR A 157 4.43 -6.81 -16.72
C TYR A 157 5.87 -7.06 -17.21
N SER A 158 6.12 -6.85 -18.51
CA SER A 158 7.45 -7.01 -19.09
C SER A 158 8.45 -5.99 -18.54
N LYS A 159 8.02 -4.73 -18.39
CA LYS A 159 8.84 -3.66 -17.81
C LYS A 159 9.28 -3.96 -16.38
N ILE A 160 8.36 -4.39 -15.51
CA ILE A 160 8.70 -4.74 -14.12
C ILE A 160 9.72 -5.88 -14.07
N ASN A 161 9.58 -6.88 -14.94
CA ASN A 161 10.51 -8.01 -14.98
C ASN A 161 11.93 -7.62 -15.44
N THR A 162 12.05 -6.56 -16.25
CA THR A 162 13.34 -6.06 -16.74
C THR A 162 13.92 -5.03 -15.79
N ASP A 163 13.18 -3.97 -15.50
CA ASP A 163 13.65 -2.75 -14.84
C ASP A 163 13.33 -2.71 -13.34
N GLY A 164 12.28 -3.43 -12.92
CA GLY A 164 11.69 -3.32 -11.59
C GLY A 164 10.93 -2.01 -11.35
N ILE A 165 10.61 -1.75 -10.08
CA ILE A 165 9.94 -0.55 -9.61
C ILE A 165 10.80 0.13 -8.56
N THR A 166 10.89 1.45 -8.66
CA THR A 166 11.64 2.29 -7.74
C THR A 166 10.71 2.93 -6.70
N TYR A 167 11.11 2.90 -5.43
CA TYR A 167 10.45 3.61 -4.34
C TYR A 167 11.46 4.18 -3.35
N LYS A 168 10.97 5.07 -2.49
CA LYS A 168 11.74 5.62 -1.37
C LYS A 168 11.26 5.04 -0.06
N LEU A 169 12.18 4.60 0.79
CA LEU A 169 11.93 4.13 2.15
C LEU A 169 13.00 4.72 3.08
N ASN A 170 12.58 5.41 4.15
CA ASN A 170 13.50 6.05 5.09
C ASN A 170 14.57 6.97 4.46
N GLY A 171 14.24 7.59 3.32
CA GLY A 171 15.15 8.46 2.57
C GLY A 171 16.03 7.74 1.54
N GLU A 172 16.11 6.41 1.60
CA GLU A 172 16.85 5.60 0.64
C GLU A 172 15.99 5.27 -0.58
N THR A 173 16.63 5.23 -1.76
CA THR A 173 15.98 4.85 -3.02
C THR A 173 16.28 3.39 -3.31
N VAL A 174 15.24 2.58 -3.42
CA VAL A 174 15.33 1.13 -3.68
C VAL A 174 14.66 0.83 -5.01
N THR A 175 15.28 -0.03 -5.82
CA THR A 175 14.68 -0.57 -7.04
C THR A 175 14.70 -2.08 -6.97
N GLU A 176 13.54 -2.71 -7.06
CA GLU A 176 13.40 -4.17 -7.07
C GLU A 176 12.23 -4.60 -7.97
N LYS A 177 12.28 -5.84 -8.46
CA LYS A 177 11.26 -6.36 -9.39
C LYS A 177 9.93 -6.64 -8.70
N HIS A 178 10.01 -7.18 -7.50
CA HIS A 178 8.88 -7.43 -6.63
C HIS A 178 9.38 -7.44 -5.19
N PHE A 179 8.45 -7.42 -4.25
CA PHE A 179 8.72 -7.47 -2.82
C PHE A 179 9.59 -8.69 -2.50
N ASP A 180 10.69 -8.43 -1.82
CA ASP A 180 11.68 -9.45 -1.48
C ASP A 180 11.35 -10.15 -0.16
N PHE A 181 10.51 -11.18 -0.24
CA PHE A 181 10.21 -12.04 0.91
C PHE A 181 11.47 -12.64 1.54
N LYS A 182 12.45 -13.03 0.71
CA LYS A 182 13.64 -13.77 1.15
C LYS A 182 14.51 -12.91 2.05
N ASN A 183 14.86 -11.72 1.59
CA ASN A 183 15.75 -10.82 2.33
C ASN A 183 15.02 -9.95 3.36
N THR A 184 13.69 -9.86 3.30
CA THR A 184 12.91 -9.08 4.28
C THR A 184 12.49 -9.92 5.49
N ILE A 185 11.69 -10.97 5.29
CA ILE A 185 11.00 -11.65 6.41
C ILE A 185 11.52 -13.08 6.65
N ILE A 186 11.80 -13.84 5.58
CA ILE A 186 12.26 -15.23 5.69
C ILE A 186 13.63 -15.27 6.36
N LYS A 187 14.56 -14.41 5.96
CA LYS A 187 15.88 -14.29 6.60
C LYS A 187 15.78 -14.00 8.10
N GLU A 188 14.90 -13.09 8.52
CA GLU A 188 14.76 -12.72 9.93
C GLU A 188 14.13 -13.84 10.77
N LEU A 189 13.15 -14.56 10.19
CA LEU A 189 12.58 -15.78 10.78
C LEU A 189 13.64 -16.89 10.92
N GLN A 190 14.44 -17.11 9.89
CA GLN A 190 15.53 -18.09 9.93
C GLN A 190 16.60 -17.70 10.96
N THR A 191 17.01 -16.43 10.99
CA THR A 191 17.99 -15.93 11.97
C THR A 191 17.49 -16.12 13.40
N GLN A 192 16.20 -15.83 13.65
CA GLN A 192 15.58 -16.09 14.94
C GLN A 192 15.66 -17.59 15.31
N LEU A 193 15.34 -18.47 14.36
CA LEU A 193 15.39 -19.92 14.56
C LEU A 193 16.81 -20.41 14.83
N ASP A 194 17.79 -19.89 14.10
CA ASP A 194 19.20 -20.26 14.23
C ASP A 194 19.73 -19.88 15.62
N LEU A 195 19.43 -18.68 16.12
CA LEU A 195 19.78 -18.27 17.49
C LEU A 195 19.14 -19.19 18.54
N LEU A 196 17.90 -19.62 18.30
CA LEU A 196 17.17 -20.55 19.19
C LEU A 196 17.70 -21.98 19.12
N ASN A 197 18.27 -22.41 18.00
CA ASN A 197 18.82 -23.75 17.81
C ASN A 197 20.33 -23.84 18.08
N ALA A 198 21.04 -22.71 18.18
CA ALA A 198 22.48 -22.68 18.42
C ALA A 198 22.88 -23.52 19.67
N PRO A 199 23.92 -24.36 19.61
CA PRO A 199 24.33 -25.13 20.77
C PRO A 199 24.89 -24.23 21.88
N GLY A 200 24.79 -24.67 23.14
CA GLY A 200 25.35 -23.96 24.29
C GLY A 200 24.39 -23.03 25.01
N GLU A 201 24.94 -22.19 25.90
CA GLU A 201 24.17 -21.22 26.67
C GLU A 201 23.58 -20.14 25.75
N LYS A 202 22.31 -19.80 25.99
CA LYS A 202 21.57 -18.86 25.14
C LYS A 202 21.82 -17.43 25.57
N ASN A 203 22.24 -16.60 24.62
CA ASN A 203 22.21 -15.15 24.77
C ASN A 203 20.77 -14.65 24.57
N TRP A 204 19.99 -14.64 25.64
CA TRP A 204 18.59 -14.25 25.60
C TRP A 204 18.38 -12.79 25.21
N ASP A 205 19.30 -11.88 25.56
CA ASP A 205 19.21 -10.48 25.17
C ASP A 205 19.33 -10.31 23.65
N ALA A 206 20.23 -11.06 23.01
CA ALA A 206 20.35 -11.08 21.55
C ALA A 206 19.12 -11.69 20.88
N ILE A 207 18.57 -12.76 21.44
CA ILE A 207 17.35 -13.42 20.94
C ILE A 207 16.13 -12.51 21.06
N ASP A 208 15.96 -11.80 22.18
CA ASP A 208 14.89 -10.82 22.37
C ASP A 208 15.04 -9.63 21.42
N LYS A 209 16.25 -9.10 21.27
CA LYS A 209 16.52 -8.02 20.33
C LYS A 209 16.19 -8.43 18.90
N GLN A 210 16.62 -9.62 18.47
CA GLN A 210 16.31 -10.16 17.15
C GLN A 210 14.79 -10.30 16.95
N TRP A 211 14.08 -10.75 17.97
CA TRP A 211 12.62 -10.87 17.93
C TRP A 211 11.96 -9.50 17.75
N ARG A 212 12.22 -8.55 18.64
CA ARG A 212 11.55 -7.25 18.65
C ARG A 212 11.94 -6.37 17.47
N GLU A 213 13.23 -6.28 17.17
CA GLU A 213 13.76 -5.31 16.20
C GLU A 213 13.96 -5.93 14.82
N GLY A 214 14.55 -7.13 14.74
CA GLY A 214 14.78 -7.83 13.48
C GLY A 214 13.47 -8.30 12.85
N LEU A 215 12.83 -9.28 13.48
CA LEU A 215 11.58 -9.87 12.98
C LEU A 215 10.43 -8.87 13.00
N GLY A 216 10.21 -8.17 14.11
CA GLY A 216 9.15 -7.16 14.21
C GLY A 216 9.36 -6.00 13.23
N GLY A 217 10.61 -5.60 12.99
CA GLY A 217 10.95 -4.57 12.01
C GLY A 217 10.62 -5.00 10.59
N ALA A 218 11.00 -6.23 10.22
CA ALA A 218 10.64 -6.82 8.94
C ALA A 218 9.12 -6.94 8.74
N GLN A 219 8.38 -7.31 9.79
CA GLN A 219 6.92 -7.42 9.76
C GLN A 219 6.22 -6.09 9.45
N LYS A 220 6.81 -4.96 9.85
CA LYS A 220 6.30 -3.62 9.51
C LYS A 220 6.40 -3.29 8.02
N LEU A 221 7.33 -3.94 7.31
CA LEU A 221 7.59 -3.73 5.89
C LEU A 221 6.71 -4.61 4.98
N LEU A 222 5.90 -5.50 5.55
CA LEU A 222 5.09 -6.42 4.76
C LEU A 222 4.00 -5.71 3.95
N PRO A 223 3.82 -6.05 2.66
CA PRO A 223 2.65 -5.64 1.90
C PRO A 223 1.35 -6.14 2.56
N VAL A 224 0.27 -5.40 2.36
CA VAL A 224 -1.01 -5.63 3.04
C VAL A 224 -1.55 -7.05 2.83
N HIS A 225 -1.37 -7.63 1.64
CA HIS A 225 -1.87 -8.98 1.38
C HIS A 225 -1.19 -10.05 2.25
N VAL A 226 0.09 -9.85 2.64
CA VAL A 226 0.80 -10.76 3.56
C VAL A 226 0.30 -10.58 4.98
N VAL A 227 0.05 -9.33 5.38
CA VAL A 227 -0.60 -9.01 6.66
C VAL A 227 -1.98 -9.65 6.74
N ASP A 228 -2.71 -9.69 5.61
CA ASP A 228 -4.00 -10.35 5.55
C ASP A 228 -3.90 -11.87 5.80
N GLU A 229 -2.81 -12.52 5.39
CA GLU A 229 -2.56 -13.93 5.73
C GLU A 229 -2.25 -14.10 7.23
N TYR A 230 -1.42 -13.23 7.83
CA TYR A 230 -1.16 -13.26 9.27
C TYR A 230 -2.44 -13.06 10.08
N CYS A 231 -3.28 -12.09 9.69
CA CYS A 231 -4.50 -11.70 10.38
C CYS A 231 -5.74 -12.49 9.95
N SER A 232 -5.56 -13.58 9.19
CA SER A 232 -6.66 -14.46 8.80
C SER A 232 -7.06 -15.42 9.91
N ASN A 233 -8.26 -16.00 9.81
CA ASN A 233 -8.70 -17.10 10.68
C ASN A 233 -8.09 -18.48 10.32
N GLU A 234 -7.18 -18.56 9.34
CA GLU A 234 -6.53 -19.80 8.93
C GLU A 234 -5.14 -19.90 9.59
N PRO A 235 -4.85 -20.93 10.41
CA PRO A 235 -3.56 -21.06 11.07
C PRO A 235 -2.44 -21.30 10.06
N PHE A 236 -1.19 -21.03 10.45
CA PHE A 236 -0.01 -21.32 9.63
C PHE A 236 0.49 -22.77 9.75
N SER A 237 -0.04 -23.51 10.72
CA SER A 237 0.17 -24.96 10.84
C SER A 237 -1.17 -25.68 10.99
N PRO A 238 -1.50 -26.63 10.10
CA PRO A 238 -0.72 -27.07 8.93
C PRO A 238 -0.55 -25.96 7.87
N ILE A 239 0.47 -26.07 7.01
CA ILE A 239 0.81 -25.05 6.00
C ILE A 239 -0.40 -24.78 5.09
N PRO A 240 -0.92 -23.54 5.04
CA PRO A 240 -2.02 -23.18 4.16
C PRO A 240 -1.68 -23.36 2.68
N LYS A 241 -2.71 -23.55 1.85
CA LYS A 241 -2.51 -23.62 0.38
C LYS A 241 -2.36 -22.24 -0.26
N PHE A 242 -2.73 -21.17 0.44
CA PHE A 242 -2.70 -19.78 -0.04
C PHE A 242 -3.41 -19.54 -1.39
N THR A 243 -4.45 -20.33 -1.68
CA THR A 243 -5.20 -20.26 -2.94
C THR A 243 -6.36 -19.27 -2.88
N ALA A 244 -7.07 -19.24 -1.74
CA ALA A 244 -8.20 -18.36 -1.51
C ALA A 244 -7.75 -17.06 -0.85
N ARG A 245 -8.49 -15.97 -1.11
CA ARG A 245 -8.25 -14.71 -0.42
C ARG A 245 -8.58 -14.87 1.07
N PRO A 246 -7.66 -14.57 2.00
CA PRO A 246 -7.93 -14.67 3.42
C PRO A 246 -9.01 -13.67 3.87
N LYS A 247 -9.82 -14.07 4.86
CA LYS A 247 -10.67 -13.14 5.61
C LYS A 247 -9.85 -12.58 6.76
N SER A 248 -9.49 -11.30 6.68
CA SER A 248 -8.57 -10.65 7.59
C SER A 248 -9.23 -9.47 8.30
N SER A 249 -9.00 -9.38 9.61
CA SER A 249 -9.33 -8.18 10.40
C SER A 249 -8.21 -7.12 10.33
N ARG A 250 -7.01 -7.49 9.84
CA ARG A 250 -5.75 -6.72 9.94
C ARG A 250 -5.40 -6.32 11.37
N GLN A 251 -5.91 -7.10 12.32
CA GLN A 251 -5.69 -6.93 13.73
C GLN A 251 -5.04 -8.17 14.32
N PHE A 252 -4.19 -7.96 15.31
CA PHE A 252 -3.58 -9.00 16.11
C PHE A 252 -3.94 -8.80 17.58
N TYR A 253 -3.98 -9.89 18.34
CA TYR A 253 -4.17 -9.81 19.78
C TYR A 253 -2.83 -9.49 20.44
N ASN A 254 -2.76 -8.37 21.15
CA ASN A 254 -1.58 -8.00 21.92
C ASN A 254 -1.76 -8.45 23.37
N SER A 255 -1.05 -9.51 23.76
CA SER A 255 -1.13 -10.07 25.12
C SER A 255 -0.66 -9.10 26.20
N MET A 256 0.18 -8.12 25.85
CA MET A 256 0.72 -7.13 26.78
C MET A 256 -0.33 -6.09 27.15
N THR A 257 -1.22 -5.75 26.22
CA THR A 257 -2.27 -4.74 26.41
C THR A 257 -3.64 -5.38 26.59
N GLY A 258 -3.77 -6.69 26.39
CA GLY A 258 -5.00 -7.47 26.56
C GLY A 258 -6.07 -7.14 25.51
N LYS A 259 -5.71 -6.60 24.35
CA LYS A 259 -6.66 -6.12 23.32
C LYS A 259 -6.19 -6.41 21.91
N HIS A 260 -7.12 -6.32 20.97
CA HIS A 260 -6.81 -6.33 19.54
C HIS A 260 -6.27 -4.97 19.09
N GLU A 261 -5.15 -5.00 18.37
CA GLU A 261 -4.47 -3.83 17.84
C GLU A 261 -4.32 -3.94 16.32
N ASN A 262 -4.35 -2.80 15.62
CA ASN A 262 -4.18 -2.78 14.16
C ASN A 262 -2.71 -2.99 13.79
N TRP A 263 -2.45 -3.78 12.74
CA TRP A 263 -1.09 -4.01 12.24
C TRP A 263 -0.36 -2.72 11.87
N PHE A 264 -1.07 -1.83 11.16
CA PHE A 264 -0.53 -0.55 10.66
C PHE A 264 -0.94 0.64 11.54
N ASP A 265 -0.79 0.52 12.86
CA ASP A 265 -1.01 1.64 13.77
C ASP A 265 0.25 2.51 13.92
N LEU A 266 0.09 3.83 13.85
CA LEU A 266 1.20 4.79 13.97
C LEU A 266 1.88 4.74 15.33
N ASN A 267 1.14 4.38 16.38
CA ASN A 267 1.64 4.27 17.75
C ASN A 267 2.00 2.83 18.13
N SER A 268 1.93 1.89 17.18
CA SER A 268 2.32 0.49 17.41
C SER A 268 3.79 0.39 17.78
N LYS A 269 4.10 -0.46 18.77
CA LYS A 269 5.46 -0.88 19.10
C LYS A 269 5.93 -2.09 18.28
N LEU A 270 5.22 -2.48 17.23
CA LEU A 270 5.68 -3.49 16.29
C LEU A 270 7.01 -3.06 15.68
N GLY A 271 8.05 -3.89 15.84
CA GLY A 271 9.40 -3.60 15.38
C GLY A 271 10.30 -2.84 16.36
N SER A 272 9.83 -2.59 17.58
CA SER A 272 10.67 -2.01 18.65
C SER A 272 10.39 -2.63 20.02
N GLY A 273 9.13 -2.93 20.32
CA GLY A 273 8.69 -3.59 21.55
C GLY A 273 8.29 -5.05 21.38
N PHE A 274 7.85 -5.45 20.19
CA PHE A 274 7.42 -6.83 19.94
C PHE A 274 7.46 -7.21 18.45
N ALA A 275 7.40 -8.51 18.19
CA ALA A 275 6.98 -9.09 16.93
C ALA A 275 5.70 -9.93 17.12
N ILE A 276 5.11 -10.32 15.99
CA ILE A 276 3.87 -11.07 15.92
C ILE A 276 4.19 -12.50 15.50
N TYR A 277 3.43 -13.47 16.01
CA TYR A 277 3.42 -14.83 15.47
C TYR A 277 2.01 -15.36 15.30
N LYS A 278 1.87 -16.41 14.49
CA LYS A 278 0.59 -17.10 14.29
C LYS A 278 0.65 -18.57 14.69
N GLY A 279 1.54 -19.35 14.09
CA GLY A 279 1.68 -20.79 14.34
C GLY A 279 0.36 -21.56 14.16
N VAL A 280 -0.04 -22.32 15.18
CA VAL A 280 -1.29 -23.10 15.23
C VAL A 280 -2.52 -22.27 15.64
N SER A 281 -2.34 -20.98 15.96
CA SER A 281 -3.41 -20.12 16.45
C SER A 281 -4.32 -19.66 15.31
N VAL A 282 -5.62 -19.54 15.61
CA VAL A 282 -6.65 -19.00 14.71
C VAL A 282 -6.52 -17.47 14.56
N ALA A 283 -5.85 -16.79 15.50
CA ALA A 283 -5.57 -15.36 15.44
C ALA A 283 -4.08 -15.07 15.69
N PRO A 284 -3.48 -14.06 15.04
CA PRO A 284 -2.09 -13.69 15.32
C PRO A 284 -1.97 -13.01 16.69
N ASN A 285 -0.86 -13.28 17.38
CA ASN A 285 -0.58 -12.77 18.72
C ASN A 285 0.73 -11.98 18.73
N ALA A 286 0.77 -10.89 19.49
CA ALA A 286 1.98 -10.14 19.79
C ALA A 286 2.43 -10.36 21.24
N GLU A 287 3.74 -10.52 21.43
CA GLU A 287 4.37 -10.73 22.74
C GLU A 287 5.73 -10.02 22.82
N GLU A 288 5.99 -9.29 23.91
CA GLU A 288 7.34 -8.87 24.34
C GLU A 288 8.05 -10.05 25.02
N TYR A 289 9.36 -10.20 24.76
CA TYR A 289 10.14 -11.35 25.20
C TYR A 289 10.52 -11.20 26.68
N GLY A 290 9.54 -11.33 27.58
CA GLY A 290 9.76 -11.19 29.02
C GLY A 290 8.85 -12.03 29.91
N HIS A 291 7.72 -12.52 29.40
CA HIS A 291 6.70 -13.15 30.26
C HIS A 291 6.37 -14.63 30.01
N VAL A 292 6.71 -15.24 28.86
CA VAL A 292 6.36 -16.67 28.58
C VAL A 292 7.36 -17.41 27.65
N ALA A 293 8.66 -17.13 27.77
CA ALA A 293 9.68 -17.47 26.76
C ALA A 293 10.13 -18.96 26.64
N ARG A 294 9.27 -19.96 26.88
CA ARG A 294 9.66 -21.38 26.69
C ARG A 294 8.69 -22.25 25.88
N CYS A 295 7.38 -22.03 25.96
CA CYS A 295 6.39 -22.90 25.30
C CYS A 295 5.92 -22.40 23.92
N CYS A 296 5.92 -21.08 23.67
CA CYS A 296 5.46 -20.49 22.40
C CYS A 296 6.49 -20.59 21.26
N LEU A 297 7.71 -21.07 21.54
CA LEU A 297 8.79 -21.17 20.56
C LEU A 297 8.46 -22.10 19.40
N TRP A 298 7.77 -23.21 19.64
CA TRP A 298 7.35 -24.15 18.58
C TRP A 298 6.21 -23.60 17.71
N ALA A 299 5.35 -22.72 18.25
CA ALA A 299 4.37 -22.00 17.45
C ALA A 299 5.04 -20.99 16.51
N ARG A 300 6.18 -20.40 16.91
CA ARG A 300 7.00 -19.47 16.10
C ARG A 300 7.74 -20.19 14.96
N VAL A 301 8.01 -21.50 15.09
CA VAL A 301 8.57 -22.34 14.00
C VAL A 301 7.58 -22.54 12.85
N GLY A 302 6.26 -22.39 13.08
CA GLY A 302 5.24 -22.56 12.04
C GLY A 302 5.19 -21.41 11.02
N ASP A 303 5.67 -20.22 11.38
CA ASP A 303 5.55 -19.04 10.52
C ASP A 303 6.55 -19.09 9.36
N LEU A 304 7.78 -19.56 9.58
CA LEU A 304 8.79 -19.72 8.53
C LEU A 304 8.30 -20.58 7.35
N PRO A 305 7.92 -21.86 7.54
CA PRO A 305 7.48 -22.71 6.42
C PRO A 305 6.20 -22.19 5.77
N ALA A 306 5.30 -21.53 6.52
CA ALA A 306 4.11 -20.91 5.96
C ALA A 306 4.45 -19.70 5.07
N ILE A 307 5.38 -18.83 5.49
CA ILE A 307 5.80 -17.67 4.71
C ILE A 307 6.67 -18.07 3.51
N GLU A 308 7.49 -19.12 3.62
CA GLU A 308 8.17 -19.74 2.49
C GLU A 308 7.17 -20.27 1.46
N ALA A 309 6.17 -21.06 1.90
CA ALA A 309 5.13 -21.57 1.02
C ALA A 309 4.27 -20.45 0.39
N LEU A 310 3.98 -19.37 1.12
CA LEU A 310 3.32 -18.20 0.58
C LEU A 310 4.18 -17.52 -0.49
N CYS A 311 5.47 -17.32 -0.23
CA CYS A 311 6.41 -16.76 -1.19
C CYS A 311 6.42 -17.60 -2.48
N GLU A 312 6.58 -18.92 -2.36
CA GLU A 312 6.57 -19.84 -3.49
C GLU A 312 5.25 -19.76 -4.28
N ALA A 313 4.12 -19.77 -3.59
CA ALA A 313 2.80 -19.67 -4.22
C ALA A 313 2.65 -18.37 -5.00
N ARG A 314 3.01 -17.22 -4.40
CA ARG A 314 2.89 -15.90 -5.04
C ARG A 314 3.87 -15.73 -6.20
N THR A 315 5.10 -16.22 -6.08
CA THR A 315 6.07 -16.22 -7.19
C THR A 315 5.56 -17.08 -8.35
N LYS A 316 5.02 -18.27 -8.08
CA LYS A 316 4.43 -19.14 -9.11
C LYS A 316 3.23 -18.48 -9.79
N ASP A 317 2.35 -17.85 -9.01
CA ASP A 317 1.21 -17.11 -9.54
C ASP A 317 1.65 -15.94 -10.43
N PHE A 318 2.68 -15.21 -10.03
CA PHE A 318 3.27 -14.13 -10.82
C PHE A 318 3.87 -14.64 -12.14
N ILE A 319 4.59 -15.77 -12.13
CA ILE A 319 5.11 -16.37 -13.37
C ILE A 319 3.97 -16.79 -14.30
N ASN A 320 2.92 -17.42 -13.74
CA ASN A 320 1.75 -17.86 -14.50
C ASN A 320 0.92 -16.70 -15.07
N LEU A 321 1.00 -15.50 -14.47
CA LEU A 321 0.29 -14.32 -14.93
C LEU A 321 0.64 -13.98 -16.38
N LYS A 322 1.90 -14.16 -16.80
CA LYS A 322 2.31 -13.89 -18.19
C LYS A 322 1.43 -14.66 -19.18
N SER A 323 1.31 -15.97 -18.98
CA SER A 323 0.47 -16.82 -19.83
C SER A 323 -1.01 -16.47 -19.76
N GLN A 324 -1.49 -15.93 -18.63
CA GLN A 324 -2.87 -15.44 -18.54
C GLN A 324 -3.06 -14.20 -19.40
N LEU A 325 -2.15 -13.22 -19.33
CA LEU A 325 -2.19 -12.02 -20.18
C LEU A 325 -2.10 -12.38 -21.67
N ASP A 326 -1.20 -13.29 -22.05
CA ASP A 326 -1.03 -13.73 -23.43
C ASP A 326 -2.28 -14.42 -23.99
N LYS A 327 -3.00 -15.22 -23.17
CA LYS A 327 -4.25 -15.87 -23.61
C LYS A 327 -5.29 -14.85 -24.06
N HIS A 328 -5.44 -13.73 -23.35
CA HIS A 328 -6.38 -12.68 -23.72
C HIS A 328 -6.00 -11.94 -25.02
N MET A 329 -4.75 -12.08 -25.49
CA MET A 329 -4.30 -11.52 -26.77
C MET A 329 -4.57 -12.44 -27.98
N THR A 330 -4.96 -13.71 -27.77
CA THR A 330 -5.08 -14.72 -28.85
C THR A 330 -6.52 -15.05 -29.27
N VAL A 331 -7.53 -14.49 -28.59
CA VAL A 331 -8.95 -14.87 -28.75
C VAL A 331 -9.56 -14.46 -30.11
N ASP A 332 -8.89 -13.62 -30.91
CA ASP A 332 -9.41 -13.11 -32.19
C ASP A 332 -9.11 -13.95 -33.44
N SER A 333 -8.72 -15.22 -33.31
CA SER A 333 -8.42 -16.08 -34.47
C SER A 333 -9.47 -17.16 -34.79
N LYS A 334 -10.73 -17.00 -34.35
CA LYS A 334 -11.85 -17.83 -34.86
C LYS A 334 -12.74 -17.02 -35.81
N PRO A 335 -12.73 -17.31 -37.13
CA PRO A 335 -13.67 -16.70 -38.06
C PRO A 335 -15.10 -17.14 -37.73
N GLN A 336 -16.00 -16.19 -37.50
CA GLN A 336 -17.44 -16.43 -37.54
C GLN A 336 -17.82 -16.84 -38.97
N ALA A 337 -17.96 -18.15 -39.20
CA ALA A 337 -18.54 -18.67 -40.43
C ALA A 337 -20.00 -18.21 -40.54
N HIS A 338 -20.23 -17.12 -41.26
CA HIS A 338 -21.54 -16.78 -41.79
C HIS A 338 -22.00 -17.91 -42.71
N LYS A 339 -22.97 -18.71 -42.24
CA LYS A 339 -23.70 -19.65 -43.09
C LYS A 339 -24.61 -18.86 -44.03
N ILE A 340 -24.12 -18.60 -45.24
CA ILE A 340 -24.98 -18.23 -46.37
C ILE A 340 -25.74 -19.50 -46.77
N ARG A 341 -27.07 -19.47 -46.69
CA ARG A 341 -27.94 -20.51 -47.27
C ARG A 341 -28.15 -20.19 -48.76
N PRO A 342 -27.96 -21.14 -49.68
CA PRO A 342 -28.53 -21.04 -51.02
C PRO A 342 -29.99 -21.48 -51.01
N ILE A 343 -30.77 -20.83 -51.89
CA ILE A 343 -32.18 -21.08 -52.21
C ILE A 343 -32.34 -22.40 -52.96
#